data_AF-A0A373FS03-F1
#
_entry.id   AF-A0A373FS03-F1
#
_cell.length_a   1.000
_cell.length_b   1.000
_cell.length_c   1.000
_cell.angle_alpha   90.00
_cell.angle_beta   90.00
_cell.angle_gamma   90.00
#
_symmetry.space_group_name_H-M   'P 1'
#
loop_
_entity.id
_entity.type
_entity.pdbx_description
1 polymer ?
#
loop_
_entity_poly.entity_id
_entity_poly.type
_entity_poly.pdbx_seq_one_letter_code
_entity_poly.pdbx_strand_id
1 'polypeptide(L)'
;MSTAALRRIEAVLALHRQGLASTFQLADALRGNAQAMEALPYAELRQLEALADDLDQAADQECEGFASDLPQLLIQLEQWLSTWPTHAGDGSPPSN
;
A
#
# COMPACT_ATOMS: atom_id res chain seq x y z
N MET A 1 5.58 -3.78 16.36
CA MET A 1 5.07 -3.64 14.97
C MET A 1 6.24 -3.32 14.07
N SER A 2 6.35 -3.95 12.89
CA SER A 2 7.51 -3.77 12.01
C SER A 2 7.33 -2.49 11.17
N THR A 3 7.95 -1.40 11.61
CA THR A 3 8.03 -0.13 10.85
C THR A 3 8.67 -0.30 9.47
N ALA A 4 9.46 -1.37 9.28
CA ALA A 4 10.07 -1.70 8.00
C ALA A 4 9.03 -2.17 6.96
N ALA A 5 7.98 -2.89 7.38
CA ALA A 5 6.93 -3.37 6.47
C ALA A 5 6.08 -2.22 5.93
N LEU A 6 5.67 -1.30 6.81
CA LEU A 6 4.94 -0.08 6.44
C LEU A 6 5.75 0.79 5.46
N ARG A 7 7.02 1.06 5.77
CA ARG A 7 7.91 1.83 4.88
C ARG A 7 8.11 1.18 3.52
N ARG A 8 8.09 -0.16 3.45
CA ARG A 8 8.22 -0.88 2.19
C ARG A 8 6.96 -0.73 1.33
N ILE A 9 5.78 -0.79 1.94
CA ILE A 9 4.51 -0.52 1.26
C ILE A 9 4.49 0.93 0.74
N GLU A 10 4.85 1.90 1.57
CA GLU A 10 4.95 3.33 1.18
C GLU A 10 5.93 3.53 0.01
N ALA A 11 7.10 2.89 0.05
CA ALA A 11 8.10 3.01 -1.01
C ALA A 11 7.60 2.44 -2.34
N VAL A 12 6.94 1.27 -2.33
CA VAL A 12 6.40 0.66 -3.56
C VAL A 12 5.24 1.48 -4.11
N LEU A 13 4.37 2.02 -3.24
CA LEU A 13 3.31 2.94 -3.63
C LEU A 13 3.89 4.22 -4.29
N ALA A 14 4.97 4.78 -3.75
CA ALA A 14 5.63 5.94 -4.33
C ALA A 14 6.26 5.63 -5.70
N LEU A 15 6.82 4.42 -5.90
CA LEU A 15 7.33 3.96 -7.19
C LEU A 15 6.19 3.73 -8.20
N HIS A 16 5.06 3.18 -7.75
CA HIS A 16 3.86 2.99 -8.59
C HIS A 16 3.34 4.32 -9.14
N ARG A 17 3.21 5.35 -8.28
CA ARG A 17 2.78 6.70 -8.70
C ARG A 17 3.74 7.37 -9.70
N GLN A 18 5.01 6.99 -9.70
CA GLN A 18 6.01 7.46 -10.67
C GLN A 18 6.00 6.65 -11.96
N GLY A 19 5.15 5.62 -12.08
CA GLY A 19 5.15 4.68 -13.20
C GLY A 19 6.37 3.76 -13.21
N LEU A 20 7.10 3.65 -12.10
CA LEU A 20 8.32 2.84 -11.96
C LEU A 20 8.05 1.46 -11.36
N ALA A 21 6.85 1.24 -10.80
CA ALA A 21 6.38 -0.06 -10.35
C ALA A 21 5.00 -0.34 -10.94
N SER A 22 4.75 -1.60 -11.29
CA SER A 22 3.45 -2.08 -11.76
C SER A 22 2.47 -2.29 -10.61
N THR A 23 1.18 -2.31 -10.93
CA THR A 23 0.11 -2.59 -9.97
C THR A 23 0.27 -3.98 -9.33
N PHE A 24 0.73 -4.98 -10.08
CA PHE A 24 1.10 -6.30 -9.54
C PHE A 24 2.20 -6.23 -8.48
N GLN A 25 3.24 -5.43 -8.70
CA GLN A 25 4.31 -5.26 -7.71
C GLN A 25 3.80 -4.59 -6.43
N LEU A 26 2.82 -3.69 -6.54
CA LEU A 26 2.16 -3.08 -5.39
C LEU A 26 1.31 -4.09 -4.62
N ALA A 27 0.52 -4.92 -5.32
CA ALA A 27 -0.29 -5.99 -4.73
C ALA A 27 0.59 -7.02 -3.98
N ASP A 28 1.67 -7.49 -4.61
CA ASP A 28 2.61 -8.44 -4.01
C ASP A 28 3.30 -7.85 -2.77
N ALA A 29 3.76 -6.60 -2.87
CA ALA A 29 4.33 -5.90 -1.74
C ALA A 29 3.33 -5.78 -0.59
N LEU A 30 2.07 -5.45 -0.86
CA LEU A 30 1.05 -5.34 0.17
C LEU A 30 0.82 -6.69 0.88
N ARG A 31 0.63 -7.76 0.10
CA ARG A 31 0.39 -9.12 0.60
C ARG A 31 1.57 -9.65 1.42
N GLY A 32 2.79 -9.53 0.91
CA GLY A 32 4.00 -10.01 1.59
C GLY A 32 4.32 -9.22 2.87
N ASN A 33 4.09 -7.91 2.88
CA ASN A 33 4.32 -7.09 4.07
C ASN A 33 3.19 -7.25 5.10
N ALA A 34 1.94 -7.45 4.69
CA ALA A 34 0.84 -7.77 5.60
C ALA A 34 1.13 -9.04 6.43
N GLN A 35 1.60 -10.11 5.78
CA GLN A 35 2.01 -11.35 6.45
C GLN A 35 3.17 -11.14 7.43
N ALA A 36 4.12 -10.26 7.10
CA ALA A 36 5.24 -9.92 7.98
C ALA A 36 4.82 -9.06 9.20
N MET A 37 3.60 -8.52 9.21
CA MET A 37 3.07 -7.73 10.32
C MET A 37 2.22 -8.60 11.26
N GLU A 38 2.86 -9.61 11.85
CA GLU A 38 2.26 -10.59 12.78
C GLU A 38 1.56 -9.96 14.01
N ALA A 39 1.83 -8.69 14.29
CA ALA A 39 1.26 -7.94 15.41
C ALA A 39 -0.01 -7.14 15.06
N LEU A 40 -0.49 -7.20 13.81
CA LEU A 40 -1.73 -6.53 13.44
C LEU A 40 -2.96 -7.21 14.08
N PRO A 41 -3.98 -6.44 14.48
CA PRO A 41 -5.31 -6.98 14.74
C PRO A 41 -5.82 -7.73 13.50
N TYR A 42 -6.53 -8.84 13.71
CA TYR A 42 -7.05 -9.67 12.62
C TYR A 42 -7.89 -8.88 11.60
N ALA A 43 -8.69 -7.91 12.07
CA ALA A 43 -9.48 -7.05 11.18
C ALA A 43 -8.61 -6.23 10.22
N GLU A 44 -7.50 -5.66 10.70
CA GLU A 44 -6.55 -4.89 9.89
C GLU A 44 -5.80 -5.79 8.90
N LEU A 45 -5.38 -6.97 9.35
CA LEU A 45 -4.75 -7.96 8.48
C LEU A 45 -5.69 -8.36 7.33
N ARG A 46 -6.95 -8.65 7.64
CA ARG A 46 -7.98 -9.00 6.63
C ARG A 46 -8.25 -7.85 5.66
N GLN A 47 -8.23 -6.60 6.13
CA GLN A 47 -8.40 -5.44 5.26
C GLN A 47 -7.23 -5.32 4.28
N LEU A 48 -5.99 -5.52 4.75
CA LEU A 48 -4.81 -5.51 3.88
C LEU A 48 -4.81 -6.65 2.86
N GLU A 49 -5.18 -7.85 3.28
CA GLU A 49 -5.31 -9.00 2.38
C GLU A 49 -6.35 -8.72 1.29
N ALA A 50 -7.52 -8.22 1.66
CA ALA A 50 -8.58 -7.86 0.71
C ALA A 50 -8.10 -6.77 -0.27
N LEU A 51 -7.43 -5.74 0.23
CA LEU A 51 -6.89 -4.67 -0.61
C LEU A 51 -5.79 -5.17 -1.55
N ALA A 52 -4.98 -6.14 -1.12
CA ALA A 52 -3.99 -6.77 -1.99
C ALA A 52 -4.65 -7.60 -3.09
N ASP A 53 -5.71 -8.35 -2.77
CA ASP A 53 -6.49 -9.11 -3.75
C ASP A 53 -7.18 -8.18 -4.77
N ASP A 54 -7.76 -7.07 -4.31
CA ASP A 54 -8.40 -6.07 -5.18
C ASP A 54 -7.37 -5.39 -6.11
N LEU A 55 -6.17 -5.09 -5.61
CA LEU A 55 -5.07 -4.54 -6.42
C LEU A 55 -4.57 -5.54 -7.46
N ASP A 56 -4.50 -6.82 -7.13
CA ASP A 56 -4.13 -7.90 -8.04
C ASP A 56 -5.16 -7.99 -9.18
N GLN A 57 -6.45 -7.97 -8.85
CA GLN A 57 -7.54 -7.95 -9.83
C GLN A 57 -7.51 -6.70 -10.70
N ALA A 58 -7.24 -5.53 -10.12
CA ALA A 58 -7.12 -4.28 -10.89
C ALA A 58 -5.92 -4.34 -11.84
N ALA A 59 -4.82 -4.98 -11.44
CA ALA A 59 -3.64 -5.17 -12.29
C ALA A 59 -3.95 -6.10 -13.48
N ASP A 60 -4.71 -7.17 -13.26
CA ASP A 60 -5.20 -8.05 -14.33
C ASP A 60 -6.07 -7.26 -15.32
N GLN A 61 -7.01 -6.45 -14.82
CA GLN A 61 -7.88 -5.61 -15.65
C GLN A 61 -7.09 -4.59 -16.49
N GLU A 62 -6.09 -3.94 -15.89
CA GLU A 62 -5.19 -3.03 -16.63
C GLU A 62 -4.42 -3.75 -17.73
N CYS A 63 -3.94 -4.98 -17.44
CA CYS A 63 -3.22 -5.81 -18.41
C CYS A 63 -4.12 -6.22 -19.59
N GLU A 64 -5.40 -6.49 -19.32
CA GLU A 64 -6.40 -6.83 -20.33
C GLU A 64 -6.99 -5.58 -21.05
N GLY A 65 -6.63 -4.37 -20.60
CA GLY A 65 -7.13 -3.10 -21.17
C GLY A 65 -8.56 -2.74 -20.74
N PHE A 66 -9.06 -3.34 -19.67
CA PHE A 66 -10.34 -3.00 -19.05
C PHE A 66 -10.19 -1.81 -18.10
N ALA A 67 -11.30 -1.12 -17.86
CA ALA A 67 -11.37 -0.10 -16.82
C ALA A 67 -11.23 -0.78 -15.45
N SER A 68 -10.34 -0.26 -14.61
CA SER A 68 -10.12 -0.77 -13.26
C SER A 68 -10.42 0.28 -12.20
N ASP A 69 -10.74 -0.19 -10.99
CA ASP A 69 -10.96 0.65 -9.82
C ASP A 69 -9.66 1.09 -9.14
N LEU A 70 -8.50 0.93 -9.81
CA LEU A 70 -7.18 1.22 -9.27
C LEU A 70 -7.07 2.59 -8.58
N PRO A 71 -7.56 3.71 -9.15
CA PRO A 71 -7.47 5.00 -8.46
C PRO A 71 -8.12 5.00 -7.08
N GLN A 72 -9.24 4.29 -6.92
CA GLN A 72 -9.95 4.18 -5.65
C GLN A 72 -9.22 3.26 -4.67
N LEU A 73 -8.59 2.19 -5.16
CA LEU A 73 -7.79 1.28 -4.34
C LEU A 73 -6.53 1.97 -3.79
N LEU A 74 -5.86 2.80 -4.59
CA LEU A 74 -4.71 3.59 -4.14
C LEU A 74 -5.10 4.58 -3.04
N ILE A 75 -6.26 5.24 -3.15
CA ILE A 75 -6.78 6.13 -2.11
C ILE A 75 -7.04 5.37 -0.81
N GLN A 76 -7.65 4.18 -0.89
CA GLN A 76 -7.88 3.34 0.29
C GLN A 76 -6.58 2.91 0.95
N LEU A 77 -5.56 2.54 0.17
CA LEU A 77 -4.24 2.19 0.69
C LEU A 77 -3.58 3.38 1.41
N GLU A 78 -3.64 4.58 0.83
CA GLU A 78 -3.10 5.80 1.42
C GLU A 78 -3.80 6.17 2.73
N GLN A 79 -5.14 6.08 2.75
CA GLN A 79 -5.92 6.30 3.95
C GLN A 79 -5.54 5.30 5.04
N TRP A 80 -5.42 4.03 4.69
CA TRP A 80 -4.99 2.99 5.64
C TRP A 80 -3.58 3.27 6.17
N LEU A 81 -2.62 3.62 5.31
CA LEU A 81 -1.25 3.98 5.74
C LEU A 81 -1.26 5.19 6.69
N SER A 82 -2.14 6.17 6.46
CA SER A 82 -2.26 7.35 7.32
C SER A 82 -2.82 7.09 8.72
N THR A 83 -3.46 5.94 8.96
CA THR A 83 -3.94 5.56 10.30
C THR A 83 -2.81 5.06 11.20
N TRP A 84 -1.68 4.67 10.61
CA TRP A 84 -0.50 4.24 11.33
C TRP A 84 0.41 5.43 11.61
N PRO A 85 1.10 5.45 12.76
CA PRO A 85 2.09 6.46 13.06
C PRO A 85 3.35 6.25 12.20
N THR A 86 3.27 6.60 10.92
CA THR A 86 4.41 6.76 10.02
C THR A 86 4.33 8.13 9.36
N HIS A 87 4.67 9.16 10.12
CA HIS A 87 5.29 10.41 9.65
C HIS A 87 5.56 11.36 10.84
N ALA A 88 6.72 11.20 11.50
CA ALA A 88 7.41 12.29 12.22
C ALA A 88 8.77 11.78 12.70
N GLY A 89 9.71 11.61 11.76
CA GLY A 89 11.09 11.22 12.10
C GLY A 89 12.17 11.83 11.21
N ASP A 90 11.82 12.65 10.21
CA ASP A 90 12.83 13.35 9.40
C ASP A 90 12.25 14.56 8.62
N GLY A 91 11.55 15.46 9.32
CA GLY A 91 10.93 16.62 8.68
C GLY A 91 10.44 17.63 9.68
N SER A 92 11.35 18.27 10.41
CA SER A 92 11.06 19.55 11.06
C SER A 92 10.53 20.53 10.00
N PRO A 93 9.40 21.22 10.21
CA PRO A 93 9.14 22.43 9.44
C PRO A 93 10.22 23.46 9.81
N PRO A 94 10.83 24.20 8.87
CA PRO A 94 11.59 25.38 9.24
C PRO A 94 10.63 26.33 9.94
N SER A 95 10.92 26.61 11.22
CA SER A 95 10.26 27.68 11.95
C SER A 95 10.41 28.97 11.16
N ASN A 96 9.28 29.63 10.89
CA ASN A 96 9.26 31.03 10.51
C ASN A 96 8.34 31.76 11.50
#